data_AF-G9ZFT5-F1
#
_entry.id   AF-G9ZFT5-F1
#
_cell.length_a   1.000
_cell.length_b   1.000
_cell.length_c   1.000
_cell.angle_alpha   90.00
_cell.angle_beta   90.00
_cell.angle_gamma   90.00
#
_symmetry.space_group_name_H-M   'P 1'
#
loop_
_entity.id
_entity.type
_entity.pdbx_description
1 polymer ?
#
loop_
_entity_poly.entity_id
_entity_poly.type
_entity_poly.pdbx_seq_one_letter_code
_entity_poly.pdbx_strand_id
1 'polypeptide(L)'
;MKGRATLYIYDENRQDPARDILRGYRSTLIGDFGEAPKNWRWLELGPGRWGVVGLDYDVHTGDEEARYIILRPDDNDDMVNIVEHVLIDKIPALRDNSGAYGDCEEEEDVFGRTRAQCLSGRISRHSILNVRKDLAPNAGYYPLEIHIFDPKGLDKPDKSTFILPYNPDKATWEIPPDYPIR
;
A
#
# COMPACT_ATOMS: atom_id res chain seq x y z
N MET A 1 5.52 -24.20 4.30
CA MET A 1 5.86 -23.47 5.53
C MET A 1 5.33 -22.06 5.38
N LYS A 2 4.41 -21.63 6.25
CA LYS A 2 3.86 -20.26 6.24
C LYS A 2 4.91 -19.32 6.83
N GLY A 3 5.35 -18.32 6.06
CA GLY A 3 6.37 -17.38 6.50
C GLY A 3 5.76 -16.35 7.43
N ARG A 4 6.23 -16.26 8.69
CA ARG A 4 5.87 -15.16 9.59
C ARG A 4 6.90 -14.04 9.37
N ALA A 5 6.47 -12.93 8.81
CA ALA A 5 7.26 -11.70 8.89
C ALA A 5 7.07 -11.11 10.28
N THR A 6 8.18 -10.87 10.95
CA THR A 6 8.23 -10.18 12.24
C THR A 6 9.07 -8.93 12.07
N LEU A 7 8.53 -7.77 12.46
CA LEU A 7 9.27 -6.52 12.49
C LEU A 7 9.80 -6.30 13.91
N TYR A 8 11.08 -5.95 14.04
CA TYR A 8 11.72 -5.63 15.31
C TYR A 8 12.10 -4.15 15.35
N ILE A 9 11.88 -3.47 16.48
CA ILE A 9 12.52 -2.20 16.81
C ILE A 9 13.66 -2.50 17.78
N TYR A 10 14.79 -1.81 17.59
CA TYR A 10 15.96 -1.90 18.45
C TYR A 10 16.07 -0.64 19.32
N ASP A 11 16.08 -0.80 20.65
CA ASP A 11 16.30 0.26 21.63
C ASP A 11 17.55 -0.07 22.47
N GLU A 12 18.65 0.62 22.17
CA GLU A 12 19.95 0.39 22.79
C GLU A 12 20.02 0.78 24.27
N ASN A 13 19.05 1.54 24.78
CA ASN A 13 19.02 1.96 26.18
C ASN A 13 18.33 0.94 27.09
N ARG A 14 17.91 -0.20 26.53
CA ARG A 14 17.21 -1.27 27.24
C ARG A 14 18.04 -2.54 27.35
N GLN A 15 17.72 -3.32 28.39
CA GLN A 15 18.42 -4.57 28.73
C GLN A 15 18.12 -5.71 27.74
N ASP A 16 16.97 -5.68 27.07
CA ASP A 16 16.66 -6.51 25.90
C ASP A 16 16.34 -5.57 24.72
N PRO A 17 17.33 -5.32 23.85
CA PRO A 17 17.24 -4.21 22.92
C PRO A 17 16.36 -4.53 21.71
N ALA A 18 16.08 -5.79 21.38
CA ALA A 18 15.27 -6.16 20.22
C ALA A 18 13.85 -6.57 20.63
N ARG A 19 12.82 -5.81 20.23
CA ARG A 19 11.42 -6.14 20.54
C ARG A 19 10.61 -6.38 19.26
N ASP A 20 9.93 -7.52 19.19
CA ASP A 20 8.98 -7.89 18.13
C ASP A 20 7.74 -6.99 18.22
N ILE A 21 7.58 -6.08 17.27
CA ILE A 21 6.49 -5.09 17.21
C ILE A 21 5.18 -5.72 16.72
N LEU A 22 5.25 -6.88 16.06
CA LEU A 22 4.08 -7.59 15.52
C LEU A 22 3.51 -8.61 16.51
N ARG A 23 4.12 -8.78 17.70
CA ARG A 23 3.65 -9.73 18.74
C ARG A 23 2.33 -9.33 19.41
N GLY A 24 2.03 -8.04 19.52
CA GLY A 24 0.74 -7.53 20.04
C GLY A 24 -0.43 -7.71 19.05
N TYR A 25 -0.12 -7.80 17.76
CA TYR A 25 -1.07 -8.01 16.69
C TYR A 25 -1.35 -9.51 16.51
N ARG A 26 -2.33 -10.03 17.26
CA ARG A 26 -2.68 -11.47 17.22
C ARG A 26 -3.22 -11.98 15.87
N SER A 27 -3.47 -11.12 14.87
CA SER A 27 -4.03 -11.58 13.59
C SER A 27 -3.90 -10.64 12.39
N THR A 28 -2.81 -9.87 12.23
CA THR A 28 -2.60 -9.21 10.93
C THR A 28 -1.91 -10.20 10.00
N LEU A 29 -2.72 -10.95 9.25
CA LEU A 29 -2.27 -11.56 8.01
C LEU A 29 -1.97 -10.38 7.08
N ILE A 30 -0.70 -9.96 7.05
CA ILE A 30 -0.19 -9.06 6.01
C ILE A 30 0.48 -9.99 4.99
N GLY A 31 0.11 -9.87 3.72
CA GLY A 31 0.60 -10.69 2.62
C GLY A 31 -0.43 -11.69 2.09
N ASP A 32 -0.11 -12.24 0.92
CA ASP A 32 -1.02 -13.03 0.10
C ASP A 32 -1.02 -14.52 0.47
N PHE A 33 -2.19 -15.13 0.71
CA PHE A 33 -2.37 -16.56 1.03
C PHE A 33 -1.38 -17.16 2.08
N GLY A 34 -0.91 -16.35 3.03
CA GLY A 34 0.05 -16.78 4.06
C GLY A 34 1.53 -16.71 3.66
N GLU A 35 1.84 -16.06 2.53
CA GLU A 35 3.16 -15.52 2.21
C GLU A 35 3.27 -14.10 2.78
N ALA A 36 4.38 -13.79 3.44
CA ALA A 36 4.64 -12.42 3.88
C ALA A 36 4.84 -11.49 2.66
N PRO A 37 4.54 -10.18 2.76
CA PRO A 37 4.76 -9.23 1.68
C PRO A 37 6.22 -9.23 1.26
N LYS A 38 6.44 -9.22 -0.05
CA LYS A 38 7.78 -9.16 -0.63
C LYS A 38 8.20 -7.68 -0.71
N ASN A 39 9.47 -7.38 -0.40
CA ASN A 39 10.07 -6.04 -0.51
C ASN A 39 9.60 -4.98 0.50
N TRP A 40 9.63 -5.31 1.80
CA TRP A 40 9.51 -4.28 2.84
C TRP A 40 10.70 -3.33 2.82
N ARG A 41 10.43 -2.03 2.94
CA ARG A 41 11.47 -0.99 3.05
C ARG A 41 11.17 -0.02 4.19
N TRP A 42 12.22 0.38 4.88
CA TRP A 42 12.14 1.48 5.83
C TRP A 42 12.07 2.81 5.09
N LEU A 43 11.11 3.65 5.47
CA LEU A 43 10.98 5.01 4.98
C LEU A 43 10.93 5.96 6.16
N GLU A 44 11.64 7.08 6.02
CA GLU A 44 11.47 8.22 6.92
C GLU A 44 10.20 8.97 6.49
N LEU A 45 9.15 8.83 7.28
CA LEU A 45 7.80 9.35 7.03
C LEU A 45 7.62 10.77 7.58
N GLY A 46 8.60 11.28 8.31
CA GLY A 46 8.66 12.60 8.96
C GLY A 46 10.06 12.82 9.53
N PRO A 47 10.46 14.05 9.91
CA PRO A 47 11.79 14.27 10.50
C PRO A 47 12.03 13.35 11.70
N GLY A 48 12.94 12.38 11.57
CA GLY A 48 13.21 11.39 12.62
C GLY A 48 12.11 10.35 12.88
N ARG A 49 11.03 10.36 12.09
CA ARG A 49 9.92 9.40 12.19
C ARG A 49 10.07 8.34 11.11
N TRP A 50 10.21 7.09 11.53
CA TRP A 50 10.42 5.97 10.63
C TRP A 50 9.24 5.01 10.65
N GLY A 51 8.90 4.47 9.48
CA GLY A 51 7.96 3.38 9.35
C GLY A 51 8.42 2.41 8.27
N VAL A 52 7.71 1.29 8.18
CA VAL A 52 8.01 0.23 7.22
C VAL A 52 6.88 0.13 6.23
N VAL A 53 7.23 0.13 4.94
CA VAL A 53 6.27 0.05 3.85
C VAL A 53 6.48 -1.24 3.08
N GLY A 54 5.40 -1.97 2.84
CA GLY A 54 5.36 -3.17 2.01
C GLY A 54 4.19 -3.12 1.03
N LEU A 55 4.11 -4.12 0.16
CA LEU A 55 2.99 -4.30 -0.76
C LEU A 55 2.28 -5.61 -0.47
N ASP A 56 1.00 -5.51 -0.13
CA ASP A 56 0.08 -6.64 0.00
C ASP A 56 -0.60 -6.87 -1.35
N TYR A 57 -0.52 -8.07 -1.89
CA TYR A 57 -1.05 -8.44 -3.20
C TYR A 57 -2.20 -9.43 -3.02
N ASP A 58 -3.19 -9.37 -3.91
CA ASP A 58 -4.26 -10.35 -4.03
C ASP A 58 -4.50 -10.60 -5.52
N VAL A 59 -4.59 -11.86 -5.91
CA VAL A 59 -4.90 -12.26 -7.28
C VAL A 59 -6.03 -13.28 -7.25
N HIS A 60 -7.17 -12.91 -7.84
CA HIS A 60 -8.32 -13.78 -7.94
C HIS A 60 -8.90 -13.76 -9.35
N THR A 61 -9.06 -14.93 -9.95
CA THR A 61 -9.73 -15.08 -11.26
C THR A 61 -9.18 -14.20 -12.39
N GLY A 62 -7.90 -13.81 -12.33
CA GLY A 62 -7.27 -12.93 -13.32
C GLY A 62 -7.45 -11.43 -13.04
N ASP A 63 -8.09 -11.06 -11.94
CA ASP A 63 -8.04 -9.74 -11.32
C ASP A 63 -6.88 -9.69 -10.32
N GLU A 64 -5.99 -8.72 -10.49
CA GLU A 64 -4.88 -8.44 -9.60
C GLU A 64 -5.16 -7.12 -8.86
N GLU A 65 -5.01 -7.14 -7.55
CA GLU A 65 -5.06 -5.97 -6.69
C GLU A 65 -3.82 -5.91 -5.80
N ALA A 66 -3.37 -4.71 -5.47
CA ALA A 66 -2.37 -4.54 -4.41
C ALA A 66 -2.61 -3.29 -3.59
N ARG A 67 -2.09 -3.28 -2.36
CA ARG A 67 -2.15 -2.14 -1.43
C ARG A 67 -0.80 -1.92 -0.80
N TYR A 68 -0.36 -0.67 -0.71
CA TYR A 68 0.72 -0.30 0.19
C TYR A 68 0.25 -0.48 1.62
N ILE A 69 1.04 -1.20 2.41
CA ILE A 69 0.87 -1.34 3.85
C ILE A 69 1.97 -0.54 4.50
N ILE A 70 1.60 0.50 5.25
CA ILE A 70 2.54 1.33 6.01
C ILE A 70 2.33 1.04 7.48
N LEU A 71 3.38 0.58 8.15
CA LEU A 71 3.42 0.34 9.58
C LEU A 71 4.27 1.42 10.24
N ARG A 72 3.74 2.08 11.28
CA ARG A 72 4.47 3.10 12.04
C ARG A 72 4.03 3.12 13.51
N PRO A 73 4.86 3.63 14.42
CA PRO A 73 4.46 3.83 15.82
C PRO A 73 3.22 4.72 15.93
N ASP A 74 2.38 4.47 16.94
CA ASP A 74 1.40 5.46 17.40
C ASP A 74 2.13 6.56 18.18
N ASP A 75 1.91 7.82 17.80
CA ASP A 75 2.62 8.97 18.36
C ASP A 75 2.00 9.50 19.66
N ASN A 76 0.83 9.01 20.03
CA ASN A 76 0.15 9.38 21.26
C ASN A 76 0.55 8.49 22.44
N ASP A 77 1.36 7.46 22.22
CA ASP A 77 1.83 6.56 23.26
C ASP A 77 3.22 6.98 23.74
N ASP A 78 3.42 6.96 25.06
CA ASP A 78 4.74 7.13 25.63
C ASP A 78 5.59 5.98 25.08
N MET A 79 6.70 6.31 24.40
CA MET A 79 7.69 5.42 23.74
C MET A 79 8.10 4.15 24.54
N VAL A 80 7.72 4.06 25.80
CA VAL A 80 7.82 2.90 26.68
C VAL A 80 7.08 1.67 26.11
N ASN A 81 5.98 1.83 25.35
CA ASN A 81 5.07 0.74 24.95
C ASN A 81 4.78 0.58 23.43
N ILE A 82 5.65 1.11 22.54
CA ILE A 82 5.56 1.03 21.06
C ILE A 82 5.06 -0.30 20.46
N VAL A 83 5.29 -1.43 21.14
CA VAL A 83 4.94 -2.78 20.66
C VAL A 83 3.45 -3.12 20.78
N GLU A 84 2.67 -2.33 21.52
CA GLU A 84 1.23 -2.54 21.67
C GLU A 84 0.41 -1.65 20.72
N HIS A 85 1.02 -0.59 20.16
CA HIS A 85 0.31 0.44 19.39
C HIS A 85 1.08 0.81 18.10
N VAL A 86 0.89 0.01 17.06
CA VAL A 86 1.32 0.31 15.67
C VAL A 86 0.11 0.83 14.91
N LEU A 87 0.27 1.89 14.14
CA LEU A 87 -0.73 2.35 13.18
C LEU A 87 -0.48 1.71 11.82
N ILE A 88 -1.58 1.35 11.15
CA ILE A 88 -1.57 0.70 9.83
C ILE A 88 -2.33 1.57 8.84
N ASP A 89 -1.63 2.09 7.85
CA ASP A 89 -2.23 2.74 6.69
C ASP A 89 -2.26 1.76 5.51
N LYS A 90 -3.39 1.74 4.79
CA LYS A 90 -3.60 0.93 3.59
C LYS A 90 -3.95 1.84 2.42
N ILE A 91 -3.08 1.92 1.43
CA ILE A 91 -3.29 2.76 0.23
C ILE A 91 -3.38 1.85 -0.98
N PRO A 92 -4.49 1.84 -1.75
CA PRO A 92 -4.59 1.02 -2.96
C PRO A 92 -3.45 1.37 -3.92
N ALA A 93 -2.73 0.37 -4.41
CA ALA A 93 -1.49 0.53 -5.15
C ALA A 93 -1.57 -0.01 -6.58
N LEU A 94 -2.39 -1.03 -6.80
CA LEU A 94 -2.54 -1.70 -8.09
C LEU A 94 -3.98 -2.17 -8.28
N ARG A 95 -4.47 -2.05 -9.51
CA ARG A 95 -5.65 -2.75 -10.00
C ARG A 95 -5.44 -3.12 -11.46
N ASP A 96 -5.43 -4.40 -11.78
CA ASP A 96 -5.28 -4.90 -13.14
C ASP A 96 -6.21 -6.08 -13.38
N ASN A 97 -7.14 -5.95 -14.32
CA ASN A 97 -8.10 -7.01 -14.64
C ASN A 97 -7.84 -7.68 -15.99
N SER A 98 -6.68 -7.41 -16.60
CA SER A 98 -6.39 -7.92 -17.94
C SER A 98 -6.31 -9.44 -17.99
N GLY A 99 -5.97 -10.11 -16.89
CA GLY A 99 -6.01 -11.57 -16.81
C GLY A 99 -7.44 -12.12 -16.92
N ALA A 100 -8.42 -11.45 -16.31
CA ALA A 100 -9.83 -11.83 -16.37
C ALA A 100 -10.46 -11.57 -17.74
N TYR A 101 -10.01 -10.52 -18.44
CA TYR A 101 -10.49 -10.18 -19.79
C TYR A 101 -9.76 -10.95 -20.89
N GLY A 102 -8.55 -11.45 -20.63
CA GLY A 102 -7.77 -12.19 -21.61
C GLY A 102 -7.40 -11.35 -22.82
N ASP A 103 -7.33 -12.01 -23.98
CA ASP A 103 -7.01 -11.35 -25.24
C ASP A 103 -8.29 -10.82 -25.91
N CYS A 104 -8.35 -9.50 -26.16
CA CYS A 104 -9.52 -8.84 -26.75
C CYS A 104 -9.39 -8.70 -28.28
N GLU A 105 -8.68 -9.59 -28.95
CA GLU A 105 -8.49 -9.52 -30.42
C GLU A 105 -9.65 -10.12 -31.21
N GLU A 106 -10.45 -11.01 -30.62
CA GLU A 106 -11.62 -11.60 -31.27
C GLU A 106 -12.80 -10.61 -31.35
N GLU A 107 -13.65 -10.75 -32.38
CA GLU A 107 -14.83 -9.89 -32.56
C GLU A 107 -15.83 -10.04 -31.40
N GLU A 108 -15.93 -11.24 -30.84
CA GLU A 108 -16.75 -11.60 -29.68
C GLU A 108 -16.00 -12.64 -28.84
N ASP A 109 -15.88 -12.41 -27.53
CA ASP A 109 -15.17 -13.34 -26.63
C ASP A 109 -16.07 -14.48 -26.11
N VAL A 110 -15.48 -15.40 -25.34
CA VAL A 110 -16.20 -16.55 -24.73
C VAL A 110 -17.33 -16.16 -23.76
N PHE A 111 -17.43 -14.89 -23.39
CA PHE A 111 -18.48 -14.33 -22.54
C PHE A 111 -19.50 -13.49 -23.33
N GLY A 112 -19.42 -13.47 -24.67
CA GLY A 112 -20.31 -12.71 -25.54
C GLY A 112 -20.04 -11.20 -25.55
N ARG A 113 -18.87 -10.76 -25.09
CA ARG A 113 -18.46 -9.34 -25.15
C ARG A 113 -17.88 -9.07 -26.52
N THR A 114 -18.38 -8.03 -27.18
CA THR A 114 -17.73 -7.51 -28.38
C THR A 114 -16.31 -7.03 -28.06
N ARG A 115 -15.42 -6.99 -29.06
CA ARG A 115 -14.07 -6.40 -28.92
C ARG A 115 -14.06 -5.04 -28.20
N ALA A 116 -14.98 -4.16 -28.58
CA ALA A 116 -15.10 -2.83 -27.98
C ALA A 116 -15.48 -2.90 -26.49
N GLN A 117 -16.41 -3.80 -26.13
CA GLN A 117 -16.80 -4.02 -24.73
C GLN A 117 -15.65 -4.63 -23.93
N CYS A 118 -14.95 -5.62 -24.49
CA CYS A 118 -13.78 -6.23 -23.86
C CYS A 118 -12.68 -5.19 -23.56
N LEU A 119 -12.29 -4.40 -24.56
CA LEU A 119 -11.27 -3.35 -24.40
C LEU A 119 -11.71 -2.26 -23.41
N SER A 120 -12.97 -1.82 -23.47
CA SER A 120 -13.47 -0.78 -22.57
C SER A 120 -13.58 -1.21 -21.10
N GLY A 121 -13.70 -2.52 -20.85
CA GLY A 121 -13.76 -3.08 -19.51
C GLY A 121 -12.38 -3.35 -18.89
N ARG A 122 -11.30 -3.30 -19.68
CA ARG A 122 -9.95 -3.53 -19.21
C ARG A 122 -9.39 -2.32 -18.47
N ILE A 123 -8.67 -2.58 -17.39
CA ILE A 123 -8.02 -1.62 -16.51
C ILE A 123 -6.63 -2.18 -16.18
N SER A 124 -5.61 -1.35 -16.22
CA SER A 124 -4.28 -1.63 -15.69
C SER A 124 -3.71 -0.35 -15.08
N ARG A 125 -3.87 -0.24 -13.76
CA ARG A 125 -3.38 0.91 -12.98
C ARG A 125 -2.38 0.42 -11.96
N HIS A 126 -1.16 0.90 -12.08
CA HIS A 126 -0.08 0.66 -11.15
C HIS A 126 0.33 1.98 -10.52
N SER A 127 0.94 1.92 -9.34
CA SER A 127 1.42 3.12 -8.69
C SER A 127 2.81 2.98 -8.10
N ILE A 128 3.43 4.14 -7.87
CA ILE A 128 4.69 4.33 -7.15
C ILE A 128 4.44 5.29 -5.99
N LEU A 129 4.81 4.87 -4.79
CA LEU A 129 4.76 5.69 -3.58
C LEU A 129 6.11 6.35 -3.29
N ASN A 130 6.06 7.67 -3.10
CA ASN A 130 7.16 8.52 -2.67
C ASN A 130 6.79 9.30 -1.41
N VAL A 131 7.79 9.61 -0.57
CA VAL A 131 7.62 10.52 0.57
C VAL A 131 8.09 11.91 0.15
N ARG A 132 7.24 12.93 0.29
CA ARG A 132 7.55 14.31 -0.11
C ARG A 132 8.24 15.07 1.02
N LYS A 133 9.50 14.74 1.28
CA LYS A 133 10.36 15.40 2.29
C LYS A 133 10.60 16.89 1.99
N ASP A 134 10.36 17.30 0.76
CA ASP A 134 10.46 18.68 0.29
C ASP A 134 9.23 19.53 0.68
N LEU A 135 8.14 18.91 1.13
CA LEU A 135 6.95 19.60 1.62
C LEU A 135 6.94 19.64 3.15
N ALA A 136 6.30 20.69 3.70
CA ALA A 136 6.19 20.85 5.15
C ALA A 136 5.41 19.66 5.77
N PRO A 137 5.94 19.05 6.85
CA PRO A 137 5.22 17.98 7.53
C PRO A 137 3.99 18.51 8.27
N ASN A 138 2.91 17.73 8.28
CA ASN A 138 1.73 17.97 9.12
C ASN A 138 1.74 17.01 10.30
N ALA A 139 1.62 17.53 11.52
CA ALA A 139 1.77 16.78 12.77
C ALA A 139 3.06 15.91 12.80
N GLY A 140 4.13 16.39 12.18
CA GLY A 140 5.40 15.69 12.09
C GLY A 140 5.53 14.68 10.94
N TYR A 141 4.49 14.41 10.15
CA TYR A 141 4.57 13.53 8.98
C TYR A 141 4.59 14.28 7.66
N TYR A 142 5.46 13.88 6.75
CA TYR A 142 5.49 14.35 5.39
C TYR A 142 4.25 13.86 4.61
N PRO A 143 3.75 14.66 3.64
CA PRO A 143 2.80 14.16 2.66
C PRO A 143 3.40 13.01 1.84
N LEU A 144 2.54 12.09 1.41
CA LEU A 144 2.91 11.07 0.44
C LEU A 144 2.53 11.52 -0.95
N GLU A 145 3.31 11.09 -1.94
CA GLU A 145 2.97 11.22 -3.34
C GLU A 145 2.76 9.83 -3.93
N ILE A 146 1.66 9.68 -4.65
CA ILE A 146 1.36 8.50 -5.44
C ILE A 146 1.37 8.90 -6.91
N HIS A 147 2.27 8.30 -7.68
CA HIS A 147 2.25 8.39 -9.13
C HIS A 147 1.60 7.14 -9.72
N ILE A 148 0.57 7.32 -10.54
CA ILE A 148 -0.23 6.28 -11.20
C ILE A 148 0.14 6.26 -12.67
N PHE A 149 0.40 5.05 -13.16
CA PHE A 149 0.74 4.79 -14.54
C PHE A 149 0.06 3.50 -14.99
N ASP A 150 -0.04 3.36 -16.30
CA ASP A 150 -0.59 2.17 -16.95
C ASP A 150 0.53 1.47 -17.72
N PRO A 151 1.00 0.30 -17.25
CA PRO A 151 2.08 -0.43 -17.92
C PRO A 151 1.63 -1.13 -19.21
N LYS A 152 0.31 -1.31 -19.42
CA LYS A 152 -0.24 -2.05 -20.57
C LYS A 152 -0.87 -1.13 -21.62
N GLY A 153 -0.98 0.17 -21.35
CA GLY A 153 -1.55 1.17 -22.27
C GLY A 153 -3.05 0.97 -22.53
N LEU A 154 -3.75 0.26 -21.65
CA LEU A 154 -5.18 -0.06 -21.70
C LEU A 154 -6.06 1.12 -21.24
N ASP A 155 -5.66 1.85 -20.20
CA ASP A 155 -6.41 2.97 -19.67
C ASP A 155 -5.49 4.08 -19.12
N LYS A 156 -5.73 5.32 -19.57
CA LYS A 156 -4.95 6.47 -19.12
C LYS A 156 -5.67 7.17 -17.98
N PRO A 157 -5.04 7.34 -16.81
CA PRO A 157 -5.66 8.13 -15.75
C PRO A 157 -5.69 9.61 -16.16
N ASP A 158 -6.80 10.29 -15.92
CA ASP A 158 -6.95 11.74 -16.19
C ASP A 158 -5.91 12.57 -15.42
N LYS A 159 -5.53 12.08 -14.24
CA LYS A 159 -4.49 12.63 -13.38
C LYS A 159 -3.59 11.50 -12.93
N SER A 160 -2.29 11.65 -13.13
CA SER A 160 -1.30 10.63 -12.82
C SER A 160 -0.60 10.84 -11.47
N THR A 161 -0.68 12.01 -10.83
CA THR A 161 0.00 12.25 -9.55
C THR A 161 -0.96 12.77 -8.49
N PHE A 162 -0.92 12.15 -7.31
CA PHE A 162 -1.78 12.47 -6.17
C PHE A 162 -0.92 12.75 -4.94
N ILE A 163 -1.22 13.83 -4.22
CA ILE A 163 -0.61 14.13 -2.93
C ILE A 163 -1.61 13.75 -1.84
N LEU A 164 -1.17 12.90 -0.93
CA LEU A 164 -1.94 12.43 0.21
C LEU A 164 -1.41 13.15 1.45
N PRO A 165 -2.10 14.20 1.93
CA PRO A 165 -1.71 14.87 3.17
C PRO A 165 -1.95 13.94 4.36
N TYR A 166 -1.10 14.06 5.38
CA TYR A 166 -1.37 13.39 6.66
C TYR A 166 -2.47 14.14 7.41
N ASN A 167 -3.48 13.41 7.88
CA ASN A 167 -4.54 13.91 8.76
C ASN A 167 -4.30 13.40 10.19
N PRO A 168 -3.95 14.28 11.15
CA PRO A 168 -3.70 13.89 12.52
C PRO A 168 -4.95 13.44 13.28
N ASP A 169 -6.13 13.99 12.96
CA ASP A 169 -7.38 13.65 13.65
C ASP A 169 -7.82 12.21 13.38
N LYS A 170 -7.49 11.71 12.18
CA LYS A 170 -7.76 10.33 11.75
C LYS A 170 -6.54 9.42 11.86
N ALA A 171 -5.39 9.99 12.24
CA ALA A 171 -4.09 9.35 12.24
C ALA A 171 -3.81 8.54 10.95
N THR A 172 -4.01 9.15 9.78
CA THR A 172 -3.86 8.46 8.47
C THR A 172 -3.51 9.44 7.34
N TRP A 173 -2.96 8.93 6.24
CA TRP A 173 -2.85 9.71 4.99
C TRP A 173 -4.16 9.71 4.22
N GLU A 174 -4.68 10.88 3.89
CA GLU A 174 -5.97 11.01 3.22
C GLU A 174 -5.87 10.73 1.73
N ILE A 175 -6.55 9.68 1.29
CA ILE A 175 -6.70 9.34 -0.12
C ILE A 175 -7.72 10.32 -0.75
N PRO A 176 -7.33 11.05 -1.82
CA PRO A 176 -8.23 11.97 -2.50
C PRO A 176 -9.48 11.27 -3.06
N PRO A 177 -10.65 11.93 -3.09
CA PRO A 177 -11.87 11.33 -3.64
C PRO A 177 -11.75 10.93 -5.11
N ASP A 178 -10.93 11.64 -5.90
CA ASP A 178 -10.65 11.38 -7.31
C ASP A 178 -9.57 10.30 -7.54
N TYR A 179 -9.09 9.62 -6.48
CA TYR A 179 -8.09 8.56 -6.60
C TYR A 179 -8.63 7.37 -7.42
N PRO A 180 -7.96 6.98 -8.52
CA PRO A 180 -8.51 6.08 -9.52
C PRO A 180 -8.28 4.59 -9.23
N ILE A 181 -7.49 4.24 -8.20
CA ILE A 181 -7.33 2.85 -7.76
C ILE A 181 -8.20 2.67 -6.51
N ARG A 182 -9.24 1.84 -6.61
CA ARG A 182 -10.19 1.56 -5.53
C ARG A 182 -10.41 0.07 -5.43
#